data_AF-A0A969V392-F1
#
_entry.id   AF-A0A969V392-F1
#
_cell.length_a   1.000
_cell.length_b   1.000
_cell.length_c   1.000
_cell.angle_alpha   90.00
_cell.angle_beta   90.00
_cell.angle_gamma   90.00
#
_symmetry.space_group_name_H-M   'P 1'
#
loop_
_entity.id
_entity.type
_entity.pdbx_description
1 polymer ?
#
loop_
_entity_poly.entity_id
_entity_poly.type
_entity_poly.pdbx_seq_one_letter_code
_entity_poly.pdbx_strand_id
1 'polypeptide(L)'
;MRLHGLATEAWFRQNEQLVRWVNCQPKGWPLTCIGDGHDGIWNLFAQISHPDQRRELLDWYHLVENLFKVGGSLQRLHQAKSYLWQGQIDRALALFEDCQSKTFQCFRNYLEKHRTRIPNYIAVLS
;
A
#
# COMPACT_ATOMS: atom_id res chain seq x y z
N MET A 1 -0.10 13.86 -7.14
CA MET A 1 1.17 13.16 -6.87
C MET A 1 2.15 14.15 -6.26
N ARG A 2 2.76 13.79 -5.13
CA ARG A 2 3.86 14.55 -4.54
C ARG A 2 5.15 13.78 -4.79
N LEU A 3 6.14 14.44 -5.39
CA LEU A 3 7.44 13.85 -5.71
C LEU A 3 8.52 14.46 -4.83
N HIS A 4 9.03 13.69 -3.85
CA HIS A 4 10.16 14.04 -2.99
C HIS A 4 10.12 15.44 -2.34
N GLY A 5 8.93 16.03 -2.14
CA GLY A 5 8.79 17.41 -1.64
C GLY A 5 9.24 18.51 -2.61
N LEU A 6 9.71 18.15 -3.81
CA LEU A 6 10.21 19.06 -4.85
C LEU A 6 9.10 19.55 -5.77
N ALA A 7 8.09 18.70 -6.00
CA ALA A 7 6.97 19.04 -6.85
C ALA A 7 5.69 18.38 -6.36
N THR A 8 4.57 19.10 -6.49
CA THR A 8 3.21 18.58 -6.23
C THR A 8 2.35 18.94 -7.42
N GLU A 9 1.87 17.94 -8.14
CA GLU A 9 0.98 18.11 -9.29
C GLU A 9 -0.25 17.22 -9.16
N ALA A 10 -1.40 17.73 -9.60
CA ALA A 10 -2.67 17.01 -9.56
C ALA A 10 -3.32 17.06 -10.94
N TRP A 11 -3.43 15.90 -11.58
CA TRP A 11 -4.16 15.74 -12.84
C TRP A 11 -5.41 14.91 -12.63
N PHE A 12 -6.56 15.43 -13.06
CA PHE A 12 -7.82 14.69 -13.05
C PHE A 12 -8.05 14.04 -14.42
N ARG A 13 -8.15 12.70 -14.44
CA ARG A 13 -8.41 11.87 -15.65
C ARG A 13 -7.38 12.00 -16.79
N GLN A 14 -6.22 12.59 -16.56
CA GLN A 14 -5.15 12.77 -17.56
C GLN A 14 -3.92 11.93 -17.22
N ASN A 15 -4.11 10.61 -17.09
CA ASN A 15 -3.07 9.68 -16.62
C ASN A 15 -1.81 9.70 -17.50
N GLU A 16 -1.94 9.83 -18.81
CA GLU A 16 -0.79 9.88 -19.73
C GLU A 16 0.09 11.12 -19.50
N GLN A 17 -0.54 12.28 -19.27
CA GLN A 17 0.16 13.54 -19.03
C GLN A 17 0.89 13.50 -17.69
N LEU A 18 0.24 12.93 -16.66
CA LEU A 18 0.85 12.67 -15.36
C LEU A 18 2.08 11.76 -15.48
N VAL A 19 1.96 10.61 -16.14
CA VAL A 19 3.07 9.67 -16.33
C VAL A 19 4.24 10.34 -17.05
N ARG A 20 3.97 11.05 -18.16
CA ARG A 20 5.00 11.76 -18.91
C ARG A 20 5.72 12.77 -18.04
N TRP A 21 4.98 13.60 -17.31
CA TRP A 21 5.58 14.62 -16.45
C TRP A 21 6.46 14.00 -15.35
N VAL A 22 6.00 12.95 -14.67
CA VAL A 22 6.76 12.26 -13.62
C VAL A 22 8.06 11.67 -14.18
N ASN A 23 7.97 11.05 -15.36
CA ASN A 23 9.15 10.46 -16.00
C ASN A 23 10.18 11.52 -16.43
N CYS A 24 9.77 12.77 -16.65
CA CYS A 24 10.68 13.89 -16.92
C CYS A 24 11.31 14.53 -15.66
N GLN A 25 10.82 14.25 -14.45
CA GLN A 25 11.38 14.85 -13.23
C GLN A 25 12.67 14.14 -12.77
N PRO A 26 13.59 14.83 -12.08
CA PRO A 26 14.61 14.19 -11.26
C PRO A 26 13.94 13.27 -10.22
N LYS A 27 14.42 12.03 -10.11
CA LYS A 27 13.84 11.00 -9.23
C LYS A 27 14.88 10.55 -8.21
N GLY A 28 14.45 10.31 -6.98
CA GLY A 28 15.24 9.60 -5.99
C GLY A 28 15.42 8.13 -6.39
N TRP A 29 16.44 7.48 -5.83
CA TRP A 29 16.72 6.07 -6.06
C TRP A 29 16.62 5.25 -4.76
N PRO A 30 15.70 4.28 -4.65
CA PRO A 30 14.60 4.02 -5.57
C PRO A 30 13.49 5.08 -5.45
N LEU A 31 12.65 5.20 -6.48
CA LEU A 31 11.42 5.98 -6.43
C LEU A 31 10.38 5.25 -5.56
N THR A 32 9.98 5.84 -4.44
CA THR A 32 8.91 5.29 -3.60
C THR A 32 7.53 5.74 -4.11
N CYS A 33 6.70 4.78 -4.51
CA CYS A 33 5.34 4.99 -4.97
C CYS A 33 4.35 4.47 -3.91
N ILE A 34 3.58 5.37 -3.29
CA ILE A 34 2.59 5.01 -2.26
C ILE A 34 1.19 5.04 -2.89
N GLY A 35 0.45 3.93 -2.81
CA GLY A 35 -0.89 3.78 -3.42
C GLY A 35 -1.93 3.22 -2.46
N ASP A 36 -3.21 3.51 -2.72
CA ASP A 36 -4.35 3.20 -1.84
C ASP A 36 -4.86 1.75 -1.89
N GLY A 37 -4.34 0.94 -2.82
CA GLY A 37 -4.79 -0.44 -3.05
C GLY A 37 -5.61 -0.63 -4.33
N HIS A 38 -6.07 0.44 -4.97
CA HIS A 38 -6.87 0.34 -6.19
C HIS A 38 -6.00 -0.01 -7.41
N ASP A 39 -6.50 -0.90 -8.29
CA ASP A 39 -5.74 -1.38 -9.45
C ASP A 39 -5.34 -0.27 -10.42
N GLY A 40 -6.19 0.76 -10.56
CA GLY A 40 -5.86 1.94 -11.35
C GLY A 40 -4.58 2.65 -10.89
N ILE A 41 -4.26 2.66 -9.59
CA ILE A 41 -3.04 3.28 -9.06
C ILE A 41 -1.82 2.41 -9.39
N TRP A 42 -1.92 1.09 -9.24
CA TRP A 42 -0.82 0.18 -9.58
C TRP A 42 -0.54 0.16 -11.08
N ASN A 43 -1.57 0.21 -11.92
CA ASN A 43 -1.45 0.33 -13.37
C ASN A 43 -0.79 1.66 -13.78
N LEU A 44 -0.98 2.72 -12.99
CA LEU A 44 -0.30 4.00 -13.20
C LEU A 44 1.19 3.88 -12.82
N PHE A 45 1.51 3.31 -11.66
CA PHE A 45 2.91 3.10 -11.22
C PHE A 45 3.70 2.19 -12.16
N ALA A 46 3.05 1.20 -12.78
CA ALA A 46 3.67 0.33 -13.77
C ALA A 46 4.25 1.10 -14.98
N GLN A 47 3.73 2.29 -15.28
CA GLN A 47 4.18 3.16 -16.37
C GLN A 47 5.24 4.18 -15.93
N ILE A 48 5.60 4.20 -14.64
CA ILE A 48 6.55 5.13 -14.04
C ILE A 48 7.84 4.38 -13.70
N SER A 49 8.97 4.82 -14.28
CA SER A 49 10.30 4.22 -14.08
C SER A 49 10.38 2.71 -14.38
N HIS A 50 11.59 2.15 -14.45
CA HIS A 50 11.74 0.69 -14.56
C HIS A 50 11.37 0.02 -13.21
N PRO A 51 10.80 -1.20 -13.18
CA PRO A 51 10.45 -1.89 -11.93
C PRO A 51 11.56 -1.91 -10.87
N ASP A 52 12.82 -2.12 -11.28
CA ASP A 52 13.98 -2.14 -10.37
C ASP A 52 14.35 -0.78 -9.79
N GLN A 53 13.78 0.30 -10.34
CA GLN A 53 14.03 1.69 -9.94
C GLN A 53 12.91 2.22 -9.04
N ARG A 54 11.86 1.43 -8.79
CA ARG A 54 10.73 1.84 -7.97
C ARG A 54 10.45 0.85 -6.86
N ARG A 55 9.90 1.36 -5.76
CA ARG A 55 9.31 0.56 -4.68
C ARG A 55 7.86 0.96 -4.53
N GLU A 56 6.96 0.00 -4.69
CA GLU A 56 5.52 0.20 -4.51
C GLU A 56 5.14 -0.15 -3.07
N LEU A 57 4.56 0.81 -2.37
CA LEU A 57 4.11 0.68 -0.99
C LEU A 57 2.60 0.86 -0.91
N LEU A 58 1.94 -0.01 -0.16
CA LEU A 58 0.54 0.15 0.18
C LEU A 58 0.42 1.26 1.24
N ASP A 59 -0.50 2.18 1.01
CA ASP A 59 -0.82 3.25 1.94
C ASP A 59 -1.31 2.68 3.29
N TRP A 60 -0.69 3.16 4.36
CA TRP A 60 -0.94 2.65 5.70
C TRP A 60 -2.37 2.92 6.18
N TYR A 61 -2.91 4.09 5.84
CA TYR A 61 -4.27 4.45 6.25
C TYR A 61 -5.28 3.49 5.64
N HIS A 62 -5.18 3.20 4.33
CA HIS A 62 -6.07 2.26 3.65
C HIS A 62 -5.91 0.83 4.14
N LEU A 63 -4.68 0.39 4.45
CA LEU A 63 -4.45 -0.92 5.06
C LEU A 63 -5.15 -1.05 6.42
N VAL A 64 -5.00 -0.04 7.28
CA VAL A 64 -5.64 -0.02 8.61
C VAL A 64 -7.15 0.10 8.49
N GLU A 65 -7.67 0.93 7.59
CA GLU A 65 -9.11 1.04 7.36
C GLU A 65 -9.72 -0.31 6.97
N ASN A 66 -9.10 -1.05 6.05
CA ASN A 66 -9.54 -2.38 5.65
C ASN A 66 -9.46 -3.40 6.80
N LEU A 67 -8.45 -3.31 7.66
CA LEU A 67 -8.36 -4.13 8.88
C LEU A 67 -9.53 -3.86 9.83
N PHE A 68 -9.82 -2.59 10.12
CA PHE A 68 -10.88 -2.25 11.08
C PHE A 68 -12.29 -2.55 10.56
N LYS A 69 -12.49 -2.60 9.23
CA LYS A 69 -13.74 -3.12 8.63
C LYS A 69 -14.02 -4.58 9.02
N VAL A 70 -13.01 -5.39 9.32
CA VAL A 70 -13.20 -6.78 9.80
C VAL A 70 -14.04 -6.83 11.08
N GLY A 71 -13.91 -5.82 11.95
CA GLY A 71 -14.65 -5.72 13.21
C GLY A 71 -14.26 -6.78 14.24
N GLY A 72 -15.08 -6.90 15.29
CA GLY A 72 -14.85 -7.81 16.42
C GLY A 72 -13.96 -7.20 17.51
N SER A 73 -13.11 -8.03 18.13
CA SER A 73 -12.27 -7.61 19.26
C SER A 73 -11.28 -6.51 18.86
N LEU A 74 -11.38 -5.35 19.50
CA LEU A 74 -10.44 -4.23 19.33
C LEU A 74 -9.01 -4.64 19.68
N GLN A 75 -8.81 -5.44 20.74
CA GLN A 75 -7.49 -5.94 21.13
C GLN A 75 -6.86 -6.76 20.00
N ARG A 76 -7.64 -7.65 19.38
CA ARG A 76 -7.19 -8.43 18.22
C ARG A 76 -6.83 -7.54 17.03
N LEU A 77 -7.67 -6.55 16.72
CA LEU A 77 -7.42 -5.59 15.63
C LEU A 77 -6.14 -4.78 15.88
N HIS A 78 -5.90 -4.33 17.11
CA HIS A 78 -4.67 -3.63 17.45
C HIS A 78 -3.44 -4.54 17.35
N GLN A 79 -3.53 -5.80 17.77
CA GLN A 79 -2.44 -6.76 17.60
C GLN A 79 -2.14 -7.03 16.12
N ALA A 80 -3.16 -7.21 15.29
CA ALA A 80 -3.02 -7.38 13.86
C ALA A 80 -2.38 -6.14 13.20
N LYS A 81 -2.81 -4.93 13.60
CA LYS A 81 -2.21 -3.67 13.17
C LYS A 81 -0.71 -3.63 13.49
N SER A 82 -0.30 -4.03 14.70
CA SER A 82 1.13 -4.07 15.07
C SER A 82 1.95 -5.06 14.23
N TYR A 83 1.39 -6.23 13.89
CA TYR A 83 2.05 -7.17 12.98
C TYR A 83 2.18 -6.61 11.57
N LEU A 84 1.12 -6.00 11.03
CA LEU A 84 1.14 -5.39 9.70
C LEU A 84 2.13 -4.22 9.60
N TRP A 85 2.27 -3.41 10.65
CA TRP A 85 3.28 -2.34 10.71
C TRP A 85 4.71 -2.88 10.54
N GLN A 86 4.96 -4.11 11.00
CA GLN A 86 6.24 -4.79 10.89
C GLN A 86 6.34 -5.67 9.64
N GLY A 87 5.37 -5.62 8.72
CA GLY A 87 5.32 -6.47 7.52
C GLY A 87 5.00 -7.94 7.78
N GLN A 88 4.55 -8.30 8.99
CA GLN A 88 4.29 -9.69 9.41
C GLN A 88 2.86 -10.12 9.05
N ILE A 89 2.59 -10.24 7.75
CA ILE A 89 1.24 -10.51 7.20
C ILE A 89 0.68 -11.83 7.72
N ASP A 90 1.49 -12.90 7.72
CA ASP A 90 1.01 -14.24 8.13
C ASP A 90 0.62 -14.27 9.61
N ARG A 91 1.38 -13.58 10.47
CA ARG A 91 1.02 -13.43 11.90
C ARG A 91 -0.26 -12.62 12.10
N ALA A 92 -0.49 -11.60 11.27
CA ALA A 92 -1.73 -10.85 11.31
C ALA A 92 -2.93 -11.71 10.88
N LEU A 93 -2.78 -12.54 9.84
CA LEU A 93 -3.82 -13.46 9.36
C LEU A 93 -4.13 -14.57 10.38
N ALA A 94 -3.10 -15.10 11.04
CA ALA A 94 -3.24 -16.16 12.05
C ALA A 94 -4.18 -15.80 13.21
N LEU A 95 -4.28 -14.50 13.56
CA LEU A 95 -5.19 -14.02 14.61
C LEU A 95 -6.68 -14.23 14.29
N PHE A 96 -7.02 -14.52 13.03
CA PHE A 96 -8.38 -14.65 12.54
C PHE A 96 -8.65 -16.02 11.89
N GLU A 97 -7.84 -17.04 12.17
CA GLU A 97 -8.01 -18.39 11.60
C GLU A 97 -9.41 -18.98 11.84
N ASP A 98 -10.03 -18.63 12.97
CA ASP A 98 -11.38 -19.02 13.36
C ASP A 98 -12.48 -18.19 12.67
N CYS A 99 -12.12 -17.10 11.99
CA CYS A 99 -13.08 -16.16 11.42
C CYS A 99 -13.54 -16.61 10.03
N GLN A 100 -14.84 -16.87 9.88
CA GLN A 100 -15.45 -17.20 8.59
C GLN A 100 -16.22 -16.03 7.94
N SER A 101 -16.16 -14.84 8.54
CA SER A 101 -16.92 -13.69 8.04
C SER A 101 -16.50 -13.28 6.63
N LYS A 102 -17.48 -12.89 5.79
CA LYS A 102 -17.22 -12.35 4.45
C LYS A 102 -16.24 -11.18 4.48
N THR A 103 -16.32 -10.33 5.50
CA THR A 103 -15.44 -9.17 5.64
C THR A 103 -13.99 -9.58 5.89
N PHE A 104 -13.75 -10.60 6.72
CA PHE A 104 -12.41 -11.17 6.87
C PHE A 104 -11.90 -11.81 5.58
N GLN A 105 -12.74 -12.54 4.85
CA GLN A 105 -12.38 -13.11 3.55
C GLN A 105 -11.92 -12.02 2.57
N CYS A 106 -12.66 -10.90 2.49
CA CYS A 106 -12.27 -9.73 1.71
C CYS A 106 -10.93 -9.14 2.17
N PHE A 107 -10.71 -8.99 3.48
CA PHE A 107 -9.46 -8.48 4.03
C PHE A 107 -8.27 -9.40 3.76
N ARG A 108 -8.43 -10.72 3.88
CA ARG A 108 -7.38 -11.68 3.52
C ARG A 108 -6.99 -11.55 2.05
N ASN A 109 -7.98 -11.53 1.15
CA ASN A 109 -7.72 -11.38 -0.28
C ASN A 109 -7.01 -10.06 -0.60
N TYR A 110 -7.37 -8.98 0.11
CA TYR A 110 -6.69 -7.69 0.02
C TYR A 110 -5.23 -7.78 0.47
N LEU A 111 -4.95 -8.42 1.61
CA LEU A 111 -3.58 -8.64 2.08
C LEU A 111 -2.76 -9.48 1.11
N GLU A 112 -3.31 -10.58 0.58
CA GLU A 112 -2.60 -11.42 -0.38
C GLU A 112 -2.28 -10.68 -1.68
N LYS A 113 -3.25 -9.93 -2.21
CA LYS A 113 -3.06 -9.10 -3.41
C LYS A 113 -1.94 -8.07 -3.25
N HIS A 114 -1.77 -7.53 -2.05
CA HIS A 114 -0.81 -6.46 -1.77
C HIS A 114 0.40 -6.92 -0.96
N ARG A 115 0.61 -8.24 -0.78
CA ARG A 115 1.65 -8.80 0.10
C ARG A 115 3.05 -8.23 -0.15
N THR A 116 3.43 -8.07 -1.42
CA THR A 116 4.74 -7.51 -1.81
C THR A 116 4.87 -6.00 -1.58
N ARG A 117 3.76 -5.30 -1.31
CA ARG A 117 3.68 -3.85 -1.12
C ARG A 117 3.54 -3.44 0.34
N ILE A 118 3.51 -4.40 1.27
CA ILE A 118 3.40 -4.18 2.70
C ILE A 118 4.78 -4.49 3.32
N PRO A 119 5.66 -3.48 3.46
CA PRO A 119 6.98 -3.68 4.02
C PRO A 119 6.93 -3.74 5.56
N ASN A 120 8.09 -3.91 6.17
CA ASN A 120 8.30 -3.38 7.51
C ASN A 120 8.35 -1.84 7.43
N TYR A 121 7.27 -1.17 7.85
CA TYR A 121 7.15 0.29 7.76
C TYR A 121 8.13 1.03 8.66
N ILE A 122 8.63 0.40 9.74
CA ILE A 122 9.69 0.98 10.58
C ILE A 122 10.97 1.13 9.77
N ALA A 123 11.36 0.07 9.04
CA ALA A 123 12.60 0.04 8.27
C ALA A 123 12.57 0.88 6.97
N VAL A 124 11.38 1.32 6.55
CA VAL A 124 11.20 2.14 5.34
C VAL A 124 11.18 3.64 5.66
N LEU A 125 10.86 4.01 6.91
CA LEU A 125 10.82 5.40 7.38
C LEU A 125 12.09 5.82 8.14
N SER A 126 13.01 4.88 8.39
CA SER A 126 14.35 5.09 8.96
C SER A 126 15.37 5.44 7.89
#